data_AF-A0AA37TYV6-F1
#
_entry.id   AF-A0AA37TYV6-F1
#
_cell.length_a   1.000
_cell.length_b   1.000
_cell.length_c   1.000
_cell.angle_alpha   90.00
_cell.angle_beta   90.00
_cell.angle_gamma   90.00
#
_symmetry.space_group_name_H-M   'P 1'
#
loop_
_entity.id
_entity.type
_entity.pdbx_description
1 polymer ?
#
loop_
_entity_poly.entity_id
_entity_poly.type
_entity_poly.pdbx_seq_one_letter_code
_entity_poly.pdbx_strand_id
1 'polypeptide(L)' 'MNPIWLIRMSRWARNPPPLWRVKLVLGVIALCFVLWGVEQFWGWPDWLSTNGKAKIR' A
#
# COMPACT_ATOMS: atom_id res chain seq x y z
N MET A 1 1.74 22.82 7.14
CA MET A 1 0.75 22.37 6.14
C MET A 1 1.03 23.11 4.84
N ASN A 2 1.34 22.40 3.75
CA ASN A 2 1.77 23.04 2.51
C ASN A 2 0.58 23.22 1.55
N PRO A 3 0.17 24.46 1.18
CA PRO A 3 -1.01 24.71 0.34
C PRO A 3 -0.93 24.07 -1.06
N ILE A 4 0.27 23.67 -1.50
CA ILE A 4 0.45 22.90 -2.73
C ILE A 4 -0.35 21.58 -2.73
N TRP A 5 -0.58 20.97 -1.55
CA TRP A 5 -1.43 19.78 -1.46
C TRP A 5 -2.88 20.04 -1.86
N LEU A 6 -3.44 21.20 -1.48
CA LEU A 6 -4.81 21.59 -1.85
C LEU A 6 -4.94 21.82 -3.36
N ILE A 7 -3.96 22.50 -3.96
CA ILE A 7 -3.89 22.72 -5.41
C ILE A 7 -3.84 21.37 -6.15
N ARG A 8 -3.07 20.41 -5.64
CA ARG A 8 -2.92 19.07 -6.23
C ARG A 8 -4.22 18.25 -6.17
N MET A 9 -4.92 18.28 -5.02
CA MET A 9 -6.22 17.62 -4.87
C MET A 9 -7.28 18.24 -5.79
N SER A 10 -7.31 19.58 -5.89
CA SER A 10 -8.20 20.29 -6.81
C SER A 10 -7.96 19.90 -8.27
N ARG A 11 -6.69 19.71 -8.66
CA ARG A 11 -6.33 19.23 -10.00
C ARG A 11 -6.77 17.80 -10.25
N TRP A 12 -6.68 16.90 -9.27
CA TRP A 12 -7.20 15.53 -9.36
C TRP A 12 -8.72 15.49 -9.57
N ALA A 13 -9.47 16.36 -8.92
CA ALA A 13 -10.92 16.44 -9.11
C ALA A 13 -11.31 16.91 -10.53
N ARG A 14 -10.53 17.84 -11.12
CA ARG A 14 -10.80 18.41 -12.46
C ARG A 14 -10.23 17.56 -13.61
N ASN A 15 -9.08 16.95 -13.40
CA ASN A 15 -8.38 16.10 -14.37
C ASN A 15 -7.87 14.86 -13.64
N PRO A 16 -8.72 13.84 -13.49
CA PRO A 16 -8.34 12.65 -12.76
C PRO A 16 -7.19 11.93 -13.47
N PRO A 17 -6.26 11.34 -12.71
CA PRO A 17 -5.26 10.46 -13.28
C PRO A 17 -5.94 9.27 -13.99
N PRO A 18 -5.28 8.68 -15.00
CA PRO A 18 -5.90 7.64 -15.79
C PRO A 18 -6.24 6.42 -14.92
N LEU A 19 -7.43 5.85 -15.15
CA LEU A 19 -8.04 4.83 -14.30
C LEU A 19 -7.16 3.58 -14.10
N TRP A 20 -6.33 3.22 -15.07
CA TRP A 20 -5.41 2.08 -14.95
C TRP A 20 -4.43 2.26 -13.79
N ARG A 21 -3.91 3.47 -13.58
CA ARG A 21 -2.96 3.77 -12.50
C ARG A 21 -3.65 3.69 -11.14
N VAL A 22 -4.91 4.16 -11.05
CA VAL A 22 -5.72 4.07 -9.83
C VAL A 22 -6.03 2.61 -9.50
N LYS A 23 -6.42 1.79 -10.49
CA LYS A 23 -6.68 0.36 -10.31
C LYS A 23 -5.43 -0.41 -9.88
N LEU A 24 -4.26 -0.09 -10.44
CA LEU A 24 -2.99 -0.68 -10.01
C LEU A 24 -2.73 -0.40 -8.52
N VAL A 25 -2.84 0.86 -8.10
CA VAL A 25 -2.60 1.24 -6.70
C VAL A 25 -3.63 0.59 -5.77
N LEU A 26 -4.91 0.61 -6.13
CA LEU A 26 -5.96 -0.06 -5.35
C LEU A 26 -5.74 -1.58 -5.27
N GLY A 27 -5.29 -2.21 -6.36
CA GLY A 27 -4.96 -3.63 -6.39
C GLY A 27 -3.78 -3.98 -5.48
N VAL A 28 -2.73 -3.16 -5.48
CA VAL A 28 -1.58 -3.33 -4.56
C VAL A 28 -2.01 -3.16 -3.10
N ILE A 29 -2.81 -2.13 -2.80
CA ILE A 29 -3.33 -1.90 -1.46
C ILE A 29 -4.18 -3.09 -1.01
N ALA A 30 -5.10 -3.56 -1.86
CA ALA A 30 -5.92 -4.73 -1.57
C ALA A 30 -5.06 -5.97 -1.32
N LEU A 31 -4.01 -6.19 -2.11
CA LEU A 31 -3.07 -7.29 -1.90
C LEU A 31 -2.36 -7.19 -0.54
N CYS A 32 -1.89 -6.00 -0.14
CA CYS A 32 -1.30 -5.78 1.17
C CYS A 32 -2.30 -6.06 2.30
N PHE A 33 -3.55 -5.61 2.17
CA PHE A 33 -4.60 -5.88 3.16
C PHE A 33 -4.94 -7.37 3.24
N VAL A 34 -4.99 -8.07 2.11
CA VAL A 34 -5.19 -9.53 2.07
C VAL A 34 -4.05 -10.22 2.79
N LEU A 35 -2.79 -9.89 2.48
CA LEU A 35 -1.62 -10.47 3.15
C LEU A 35 -1.65 -10.20 4.66
N TRP A 36 -1.93 -8.97 5.06
CA TRP A 36 -2.04 -8.60 6.47
C TRP A 36 -3.18 -9.33 7.18
N GLY A 37 -4.34 -9.44 6.54
CA GLY A 37 -5.47 -10.20 7.06
C GLY A 37 -5.12 -11.69 7.20
N VAL A 38 -4.48 -12.28 6.19
CA VAL A 38 -4.02 -13.67 6.24
C VAL A 38 -3.04 -13.89 7.41
N GLU A 39 -2.10 -12.97 7.64
CA GLU A 39 -1.16 -13.03 8.77
C GLU A 39 -1.88 -13.02 10.13
N GLN A 40 -2.89 -12.14 10.30
CA GLN A 40 -3.62 -12.03 11.57
C GLN A 40 -4.56 -13.21 11.83
N PHE A 41 -5.14 -13.81 10.79
CA PHE A 41 -6.11 -14.91 10.94
C PHE A 41 -5.46 -16.29 11.03
N TRP A 42 -4.39 -16.56 10.26
CA TRP A 42 -3.75 -17.88 10.21
C TRP A 42 -2.39 -17.95 10.92
N GLY A 43 -1.78 -16.80 11.23
CA GLY A 43 -0.38 -16.74 11.65
C GLY A 43 0.56 -16.89 10.45
N TRP A 44 1.78 -16.36 10.59
CA TRP A 44 2.79 -16.49 9.53
C TRP A 44 3.47 -17.86 9.64
N PRO A 45 3.41 -18.69 8.59
CA PRO A 45 3.96 -20.05 8.65
C PRO A 45 5.49 -20.03 8.68
N ASP A 46 6.08 -20.92 9.48
CA ASP A 46 7.52 -20.97 9.77
C ASP A 46 8.41 -21.08 8.53
N TRP A 47 7.89 -21.65 7.43
CA TRP A 47 8.61 -21.78 6.15
C TRP A 47 8.80 -20.45 5.37
N LEU A 48 8.03 -19.42 5.72
CA LEU A 48 8.03 -18.08 5.12
C LEU A 48 8.68 -17.08 6.09
N SER A 49 8.85 -17.48 7.35
CA SER A 49 9.66 -16.76 8.34
C SER A 49 11.12 -16.88 7.95
N THR A 50 11.73 -15.77 7.54
CA THR A 50 13.18 -15.74 7.30
C THR A 50 13.91 -15.59 8.64
N ASN A 51 14.96 -16.37 8.88
CA ASN A 51 15.72 -16.39 10.15
C ASN A 51 16.61 -15.14 10.35
N GLY A 52 16.33 -14.06 9.61
CA GLY A 52 17.15 -12.86 9.54
C GLY A 52 16.86 -11.93 10.71
N LYS A 53 17.70 -11.96 11.74
CA LYS A 53 17.89 -10.81 12.65
C LYS A 53 18.31 -9.63 11.77
N ALA A 54 17.41 -8.69 11.49
CA ALA A 54 17.76 -7.44 10.82
C ALA A 54 18.77 -6.72 11.72
N LYS A 55 20.06 -6.80 11.36
CA LYS A 55 21.13 -6.09 12.05
C LYS A 55 21.06 -4.63 11.62
N ILE A 56 20.20 -3.87 12.28
CA ILE A 56 20.16 -2.42 12.16
C ILE A 56 21.42 -1.92 12.88
N ARG A 57 22.33 -1.34 12.10
CA ARG A 57 23.53 -0.67 12.60
C ARG A 57 23.19 0.76 12.97
#